data_AF-A0A2N6QS50-F1
#
_entry.id   AF-A0A2N6QS50-F1
#
_cell.length_a   1.000
_cell.length_b   1.000
_cell.length_c   1.000
_cell.angle_alpha   90.00
_cell.angle_beta   90.00
_cell.angle_gamma   90.00
#
_symmetry.space_group_name_H-M   'P 1'
#
loop_
_entity.id
_entity.type
_entity.pdbx_description
1 polymer ?
#
loop_
_entity_poly.entity_id
_entity_poly.type
_entity_poly.pdbx_seq_one_letter_code
_entity_poly.pdbx_strand_id
1 'polypeptide(L)'
;MRQFLLIFYLFLSSPLSIKGDQGFIAILYLHNGQYVSSDSVYTFYNLDGTYFDSLKSREGNEPTCSRIAKGDVVSYYPNMMIYVFFCKLSHDDKVLVRVGGQWKKLSTNAPFSIQSMKEYLLSLDILLKVDDIVYYGKDKIKIKKKLICHIIDVKGDYVAMEIFKKKMWFRWKKNYKVLPDRLIYE
;
A
#
# COMPACT_ATOMS: atom_id res chain seq x y z
N MET A 1 12.88 9.69 58.62
CA MET A 1 13.35 9.25 57.27
C MET A 1 12.12 8.91 56.44
N ARG A 2 11.55 9.90 55.72
CA ARG A 2 11.59 10.01 54.23
C ARG A 2 11.13 8.72 53.54
N GLN A 3 9.83 8.61 53.25
CA GLN A 3 9.26 8.82 51.91
C GLN A 3 10.04 8.08 50.81
N PHE A 4 9.51 6.95 50.36
CA PHE A 4 9.77 6.44 49.00
C PHE A 4 8.42 6.18 48.31
N LEU A 5 7.93 7.27 47.72
CA LEU A 5 6.96 7.29 46.64
C LEU A 5 7.78 7.25 45.35
N LEU A 6 7.75 6.12 44.64
CA LEU A 6 8.09 5.96 43.23
C LEU A 6 7.46 4.62 42.86
N ILE A 7 6.17 4.59 42.54
CA ILE A 7 5.71 4.75 41.16
C ILE A 7 6.66 3.99 40.22
N PHE A 8 6.71 2.67 40.40
CA PHE A 8 7.10 1.78 39.34
C PHE A 8 5.87 1.66 38.42
N TYR A 9 5.63 2.72 37.64
CA TYR A 9 4.99 2.58 36.33
C TYR A 9 5.93 1.72 35.47
N LEU A 10 6.01 0.43 35.78
CA LEU A 10 6.12 -0.54 34.72
C LEU A 10 4.77 -0.46 34.04
N PHE A 11 4.75 0.37 33.00
CA PHE A 11 3.96 0.09 31.83
C PHE A 11 4.10 -1.41 31.58
N LEU A 12 3.13 -2.20 32.07
CA LEU A 12 2.48 -3.16 31.20
C LEU A 12 2.00 -2.32 30.02
N SER A 13 2.94 -2.02 29.11
CA SER A 13 2.65 -2.05 27.70
C SER A 13 2.17 -3.47 27.47
N SER A 14 0.87 -3.67 27.75
CA SER A 14 -0.01 -4.40 26.86
C SER A 14 0.66 -4.32 25.49
N PRO A 15 1.08 -5.44 24.87
CA PRO A 15 1.70 -5.36 23.55
C PRO A 15 0.71 -4.53 22.77
N LEU A 16 1.16 -3.33 22.36
CA LEU A 16 0.31 -2.33 21.76
C LEU A 16 -0.37 -3.12 20.64
N SER A 17 -1.64 -3.44 20.84
CA SER A 17 -2.39 -4.19 19.85
C SER A 17 -2.66 -3.14 18.80
N ILE A 18 -1.63 -2.87 18.00
CA ILE A 18 -1.70 -2.05 16.82
C ILE A 18 -2.61 -2.84 15.90
N LYS A 19 -3.91 -2.60 16.04
CA LYS A 19 -4.87 -2.77 14.95
C LYS A 19 -4.38 -1.85 13.82
N GLY A 20 -3.40 -2.30 13.04
CA GLY A 20 -2.74 -1.44 12.06
C GLY A 20 -1.49 -2.02 11.43
N ASP A 21 -1.48 -3.31 11.11
CA ASP A 21 -0.37 -3.99 10.43
C ASP A 21 -0.32 -3.69 8.90
N GLN A 22 -0.66 -2.44 8.52
CA GLN A 22 -0.76 -1.93 7.13
C GLN A 22 -0.14 -0.52 6.99
N GLY A 23 0.79 -0.14 7.87
CA GLY A 23 1.33 1.23 7.89
C GLY A 23 2.25 1.60 6.73
N PHE A 24 2.78 0.61 6.00
CA PHE A 24 3.80 0.79 4.97
C PHE A 24 3.40 0.18 3.64
N ILE A 25 4.04 0.69 2.59
CA ILE A 25 3.97 0.13 1.25
C ILE A 25 5.38 -0.12 0.73
N ALA A 26 5.52 -1.19 -0.05
CA ALA A 26 6.72 -1.50 -0.82
C ALA A 26 6.46 -1.17 -2.29
N ILE A 27 7.34 -0.37 -2.90
CA ILE A 27 7.31 0.01 -4.31
C ILE A 27 8.42 -0.74 -5.02
N LEU A 28 8.03 -1.65 -5.91
CA LEU A 28 8.93 -2.50 -6.68
C LEU A 28 9.02 -1.93 -8.09
N TYR A 29 10.24 -1.58 -8.51
CA TYR A 29 10.53 -1.00 -9.82
C TYR A 29 11.04 -2.09 -10.75
N LEU A 30 10.29 -2.41 -11.81
CA LEU A 30 10.64 -3.48 -12.75
C LEU A 30 11.34 -2.96 -14.00
N HIS A 31 11.18 -1.67 -14.31
CA HIS A 31 11.92 -0.96 -15.32
C HIS A 31 12.03 0.50 -14.88
N ASN A 32 13.25 1.03 -14.76
CA ASN A 32 13.44 2.42 -14.37
C ASN A 32 14.56 3.03 -15.22
N GLY A 33 14.33 3.14 -16.54
CA GLY A 33 15.29 3.74 -17.48
C GLY A 33 16.74 3.32 -17.21
N GLN A 34 17.58 4.25 -16.74
CA GLN A 34 19.02 4.06 -16.50
C GLN A 34 19.43 3.35 -15.19
N TYR A 35 18.50 2.93 -14.31
CA TYR A 35 18.83 2.48 -12.94
C TYR A 35 18.54 1.02 -12.60
N VAL A 36 18.11 0.21 -13.57
CA VAL A 36 17.76 -1.19 -13.32
C VAL A 36 18.47 -2.06 -14.34
N SER A 37 19.33 -2.97 -13.88
CA SER A 37 19.90 -4.01 -14.73
C SER A 37 18.77 -4.78 -15.41
N SER A 38 19.00 -5.23 -16.64
CA SER A 38 18.09 -5.95 -17.53
C SER A 38 17.26 -7.11 -16.94
N ASP A 39 17.55 -7.51 -15.69
CA ASP A 39 17.01 -8.68 -14.99
C ASP A 39 16.56 -8.32 -13.56
N SER A 40 15.58 -7.43 -13.41
CA SER A 40 14.93 -7.25 -12.11
C SER A 40 14.08 -8.46 -11.76
N VAL A 41 14.46 -9.17 -10.70
CA VAL A 41 13.74 -10.35 -10.21
C VAL A 41 13.34 -10.17 -8.76
N TYR A 42 12.05 -9.98 -8.52
CA TYR A 42 11.46 -10.01 -7.18
C TYR A 42 10.87 -11.38 -6.95
N THR A 43 11.43 -12.14 -6.02
CA THR A 43 10.96 -13.48 -5.68
C THR A 43 10.15 -13.46 -4.40
N PHE A 44 8.99 -14.11 -4.44
CA PHE A 44 8.06 -14.19 -3.33
C PHE A 44 8.08 -15.62 -2.79
N TYR A 45 8.24 -15.75 -1.48
CA TYR A 45 8.17 -17.04 -0.79
C TYR A 45 7.01 -17.03 0.21
N ASN A 46 6.44 -18.21 0.44
CA ASN A 46 5.55 -18.44 1.57
C ASN A 46 6.33 -18.27 2.89
N LEU A 47 5.60 -18.15 4.02
CA LEU A 47 6.24 -17.94 5.33
C LEU A 47 7.08 -19.15 5.77
N ASP A 48 6.74 -20.36 5.31
CA ASP A 48 7.53 -21.59 5.49
C ASP A 48 8.81 -21.64 4.63
N GLY A 49 9.02 -20.67 3.74
CA GLY A 49 10.18 -20.59 2.85
C GLY A 49 9.98 -21.27 1.50
N THR A 50 8.83 -21.89 1.22
CA THR A 50 8.55 -22.47 -0.10
C THR A 50 8.33 -21.38 -1.15
N TYR A 51 8.78 -21.64 -2.39
CA TYR A 51 8.61 -20.70 -3.49
C TYR A 51 7.12 -20.45 -3.79
N PHE A 52 6.75 -19.17 -3.89
CA PHE A 52 5.39 -18.78 -4.26
C PHE A 52 5.31 -18.32 -5.71
N ASP A 53 5.99 -17.23 -6.09
CA ASP A 53 5.99 -16.67 -7.44
C ASP A 53 7.18 -15.70 -7.62
N SER A 54 7.35 -15.17 -8.82
CA SER A 54 8.33 -14.11 -9.11
C SER A 54 7.75 -13.06 -10.05
N LEU A 55 8.02 -11.78 -9.79
CA LEU A 55 7.84 -10.71 -10.77
C LEU A 55 9.14 -10.52 -11.54
N LYS A 56 9.06 -10.67 -12.86
CA LYS A 56 10.21 -10.55 -13.77
C LYS A 56 9.83 -9.65 -14.93
N SER A 57 10.63 -8.61 -15.18
CA SER A 57 10.65 -7.91 -16.47
C SER A 57 11.94 -8.28 -17.17
N ARG A 58 11.85 -8.59 -18.46
CA ARG A 58 12.99 -8.88 -19.32
C ARG A 58 13.00 -7.87 -20.46
N GLU A 59 14.13 -7.20 -20.66
CA GLU A 59 14.34 -6.26 -21.78
C GLU A 59 13.26 -5.14 -21.84
N GLY A 60 12.70 -4.73 -20.70
CA GLY A 60 11.66 -3.70 -20.64
C GLY A 60 10.30 -4.16 -21.17
N ASN A 61 10.04 -5.48 -21.25
CA ASN A 61 8.70 -6.00 -21.51
C ASN A 61 7.81 -5.94 -20.25
N GLU A 62 6.49 -6.01 -20.48
CA GLU A 62 5.52 -6.05 -19.38
C GLU A 62 5.90 -7.15 -18.37
N PRO A 63 5.93 -6.83 -17.06
CA PRO A 63 6.32 -7.80 -16.05
C PRO A 63 5.44 -9.04 -16.08
N THR A 64 6.08 -10.20 -16.08
CA THR A 64 5.40 -11.49 -16.02
C THR A 64 5.38 -12.00 -14.59
N CYS A 65 4.21 -12.48 -14.16
CA CYS A 65 4.00 -13.25 -12.95
C CYS A 65 2.89 -14.27 -13.18
N SER A 66 2.94 -15.39 -12.47
CA SER A 66 2.04 -16.53 -12.73
C SER A 66 0.85 -16.58 -11.77
N ARG A 67 1.01 -16.05 -10.56
CA ARG A 67 0.07 -16.18 -9.45
C ARG A 67 -0.34 -14.85 -8.82
N ILE A 68 0.36 -13.75 -9.13
CA ILE A 68 0.05 -12.42 -8.59
C ILE A 68 -0.88 -11.69 -9.57
N ALA A 69 -2.15 -11.54 -9.21
CA ALA A 69 -3.08 -10.76 -10.02
C ALA A 69 -3.02 -9.26 -9.66
N LYS A 70 -3.51 -8.39 -10.56
CA LYS A 70 -3.64 -6.94 -10.27
C LYS A 70 -4.47 -6.65 -9.01
N GLY A 71 -5.46 -7.50 -8.69
CA GLY A 71 -6.28 -7.38 -7.49
C GLY A 71 -5.60 -7.84 -6.19
N ASP A 72 -4.42 -8.46 -6.28
CA ASP A 72 -3.65 -8.92 -5.14
C ASP A 72 -2.68 -7.85 -4.60
N VAL A 73 -2.56 -6.73 -5.30
CA VAL A 73 -1.61 -5.66 -4.99
C VAL A 73 -2.34 -4.36 -4.64
N VAL A 74 -1.61 -3.37 -4.14
CA VAL A 74 -2.17 -2.05 -3.86
C VAL A 74 -2.47 -1.32 -5.17
N SER A 75 -1.50 -1.31 -6.08
CA SER A 75 -1.60 -0.71 -7.40
C SER A 75 -0.54 -1.29 -8.33
N TYR A 76 -0.83 -1.26 -9.62
CA TYR A 76 0.12 -1.59 -10.68
C TYR A 76 0.05 -0.49 -11.74
N TYR A 77 1.18 0.13 -12.04
CA TYR A 77 1.31 1.19 -13.03
C TYR A 77 2.09 0.66 -14.24
N PRO A 78 1.39 0.21 -15.31
CA PRO A 78 2.02 -0.49 -16.43
C PRO A 78 3.02 0.39 -17.19
N ASN A 79 2.70 1.66 -17.40
CA ASN A 79 3.56 2.60 -18.15
C ASN A 79 4.93 2.83 -17.48
N MET A 80 4.99 2.69 -16.15
CA MET A 80 6.22 2.82 -15.37
C MET A 80 6.77 1.47 -14.89
N MET A 81 6.06 0.37 -15.16
CA MET A 81 6.37 -0.97 -14.66
C MET A 81 6.59 -1.01 -13.14
N ILE A 82 5.69 -0.37 -12.39
CA ILE A 82 5.75 -0.30 -10.92
C ILE A 82 4.66 -1.16 -10.32
N TYR A 83 5.03 -2.05 -9.40
CA TYR A 83 4.10 -2.74 -8.52
C TYR A 83 4.20 -2.20 -7.10
N VAL A 84 3.05 -1.97 -6.48
CA VAL A 84 2.96 -1.49 -5.09
C VAL A 84 2.26 -2.52 -4.23
N PHE A 85 2.87 -2.90 -3.11
CA PHE A 85 2.33 -3.87 -2.16
C PHE A 85 2.18 -3.24 -0.79
N PHE A 86 1.18 -3.67 -0.01
CA PHE A 86 1.26 -3.44 1.44
C PHE A 86 2.44 -4.22 1.98
N CYS A 87 3.19 -3.63 2.90
CA CYS A 87 4.31 -4.32 3.51
C CYS A 87 4.38 -4.10 5.03
N LYS A 88 5.15 -4.97 5.68
CA LYS A 88 5.66 -4.75 7.03
C LYS A 88 7.09 -5.26 7.13
N LEU A 89 7.84 -4.65 8.02
CA LEU A 89 9.17 -5.09 8.40
C LEU A 89 9.03 -6.20 9.45
N SER A 90 9.69 -7.34 9.23
CA SER A 90 9.79 -8.39 10.24
C SER A 90 10.98 -8.14 11.17
N HIS A 91 11.05 -8.87 12.29
CA HIS A 91 12.11 -8.74 13.29
C HIS A 91 13.53 -8.98 12.76
N ASP A 92 13.68 -9.70 11.64
CA ASP A 92 14.97 -10.00 10.99
C ASP A 92 15.28 -9.02 9.84
N ASP A 93 14.67 -7.83 9.83
CA ASP A 93 14.74 -6.84 8.74
C ASP A 93 14.27 -7.35 7.37
N LYS A 94 13.65 -8.53 7.32
CA LYS A 94 13.06 -9.07 6.08
C LYS A 94 11.73 -8.37 5.82
N VAL A 95 11.54 -7.96 4.58
CA VAL A 95 10.30 -7.33 4.12
C VAL A 95 9.27 -8.42 3.85
N LEU A 96 8.12 -8.30 4.52
CA LEU A 96 6.94 -9.09 4.21
C LEU A 96 6.00 -8.23 3.38
N VAL A 97 5.68 -8.70 2.18
CA VAL A 97 4.71 -8.06 1.29
C VAL A 97 3.42 -8.84 1.29
N ARG A 98 2.30 -8.12 1.20
CA ARG A 98 0.98 -8.73 1.15
C ARG A 98 0.58 -8.97 -0.29
N VAL A 99 0.40 -10.23 -0.65
CA VAL A 99 -0.16 -10.66 -1.94
C VAL A 99 -1.57 -11.18 -1.67
N GLY A 100 -2.56 -10.40 -2.08
CA GLY A 100 -3.97 -10.65 -1.82
C GLY A 100 -4.25 -10.74 -0.32
N GLY A 101 -4.72 -11.91 0.12
CA GLY A 101 -5.01 -12.16 1.53
C GLY A 101 -3.78 -12.48 2.40
N GLN A 102 -2.63 -12.79 1.81
CA GLN A 102 -1.55 -13.51 2.48
C GLN A 102 -0.23 -12.71 2.51
N TRP A 103 0.56 -12.92 3.56
CA TRP A 103 1.92 -12.39 3.66
C TRP A 103 2.91 -13.31 2.97
N LYS A 104 3.83 -12.72 2.20
CA LYS A 104 4.92 -13.38 1.50
C LYS A 104 6.25 -12.73 1.89
N LYS A 105 7.30 -13.53 2.00
CA LYS A 105 8.68 -13.04 2.15
C LYS A 105 9.15 -12.52 0.79
N LEU A 106 9.60 -11.28 0.74
CA LEU A 106 10.21 -10.71 -0.44
C LEU A 106 11.72 -10.97 -0.41
N SER A 107 12.25 -11.55 -1.49
CA SER A 107 13.69 -11.72 -1.72
C SER A 107 14.02 -11.14 -3.07
N THR A 108 14.95 -10.18 -3.10
CA THR A 108 15.30 -9.47 -4.33
C THR A 108 16.73 -8.94 -4.25
N ASN A 109 17.38 -8.86 -5.40
CA ASN A 109 18.61 -8.09 -5.63
C ASN A 109 18.33 -6.74 -6.30
N ALA A 110 17.08 -6.49 -6.69
CA ALA A 110 16.64 -5.27 -7.37
C ALA A 110 16.27 -4.16 -6.37
N PRO A 111 16.44 -2.88 -6.76
CA PRO A 111 16.11 -1.75 -5.90
C PRO A 111 14.60 -1.65 -5.67
N PHE A 112 14.19 -1.41 -4.43
CA PHE A 112 12.80 -1.12 -4.08
C PHE A 112 12.77 -0.10 -2.95
N SER A 113 11.65 0.62 -2.85
CA SER A 113 11.45 1.63 -1.81
C SER A 113 10.41 1.15 -0.81
N ILE A 114 10.62 1.48 0.46
CA ILE A 114 9.61 1.36 1.50
C ILE A 114 9.29 2.77 1.99
N GLN A 115 8.00 3.09 2.02
CA GLN A 115 7.53 4.36 2.59
C GLN A 115 6.23 4.15 3.35
N SER A 116 5.82 5.16 4.11
CA SER A 116 4.53 5.07 4.78
C SER A 116 3.40 5.03 3.75
N MET A 117 2.36 4.26 4.04
CA MET A 117 1.14 4.23 3.22
C MET A 117 0.51 5.63 3.11
N LYS A 118 0.63 6.44 4.17
CA LYS A 118 0.10 7.80 4.17
C LYS A 118 0.85 8.69 3.17
N GLU A 119 2.18 8.71 3.20
CA GLU A 119 2.99 9.48 2.25
C GLU A 119 2.73 9.04 0.81
N TYR A 120 2.70 7.72 0.58
CA TYR A 120 2.35 7.19 -0.73
C TYR A 120 0.99 7.68 -1.22
N LEU A 121 -0.07 7.55 -0.42
CA LEU A 121 -1.41 7.97 -0.86
C LEU A 121 -1.51 9.47 -1.08
N LEU A 122 -0.81 10.28 -0.29
CA LEU A 122 -0.77 11.74 -0.47
C LEU A 122 0.00 12.17 -1.73
N SER A 123 0.77 11.28 -2.36
CA SER A 123 1.43 11.56 -3.64
C SER A 123 0.58 11.19 -4.85
N LEU A 124 -0.69 10.82 -4.66
CA LEU A 124 -1.54 10.25 -5.71
C LEU A 124 -2.81 11.05 -5.92
N ASP A 125 -3.35 10.84 -7.10
CA ASP A 125 -4.72 11.19 -7.43
C ASP A 125 -5.64 9.98 -7.29
N ILE A 126 -6.94 10.24 -7.13
CA ILE A 126 -7.95 9.20 -7.07
C ILE A 126 -9.07 9.41 -8.09
N LEU A 127 -9.39 8.33 -8.79
CA LEU A 127 -10.47 8.26 -9.75
C LEU A 127 -11.79 7.88 -9.07
N LEU A 128 -12.71 8.84 -9.01
CA LEU A 128 -14.10 8.62 -8.64
C LEU A 128 -14.93 8.36 -9.89
N LYS A 129 -15.73 7.30 -9.87
CA LYS A 129 -16.65 6.87 -10.92
C LYS A 129 -18.08 7.27 -10.54
N VAL A 130 -18.97 7.27 -11.54
CA VAL A 130 -20.41 7.48 -11.30
C VAL A 130 -20.91 6.45 -10.28
N ASP A 131 -21.78 6.91 -9.38
CA ASP A 131 -22.37 6.15 -8.26
C ASP A 131 -21.42 5.78 -7.11
N ASP A 132 -20.14 6.16 -7.18
CA ASP A 132 -19.28 6.08 -6.00
C ASP A 132 -19.85 6.92 -4.85
N ILE A 133 -19.69 6.43 -3.62
CA ILE A 133 -20.17 7.11 -2.41
C ILE A 133 -18.98 7.81 -1.75
N VAL A 134 -19.09 9.13 -1.63
CA VAL A 134 -18.22 9.95 -0.80
C VAL A 134 -18.97 10.45 0.42
N TYR A 135 -18.23 10.80 1.47
CA TYR A 135 -18.78 11.16 2.78
C TYR A 135 -18.41 12.60 3.14
N TYR A 136 -19.40 13.38 3.54
CA TYR A 136 -19.21 14.70 4.15
C TYR A 136 -19.83 14.67 5.55
N GLY A 137 -18.99 14.53 6.58
CA GLY A 137 -19.48 14.21 7.92
C GLY A 137 -20.21 12.86 7.95
N LYS A 138 -21.51 12.86 8.27
CA LYS A 138 -22.36 11.66 8.26
C LYS A 138 -23.10 11.45 6.92
N ASP A 139 -23.09 12.45 6.05
CA ASP A 139 -23.84 12.44 4.81
C ASP A 139 -23.14 11.58 3.76
N LYS A 140 -23.94 10.79 3.03
CA LYS A 140 -23.49 9.99 1.88
C LYS A 140 -23.89 10.70 0.61
N ILE A 141 -22.91 11.05 -0.21
CA ILE A 141 -23.11 11.76 -1.47
C ILE A 141 -22.69 10.84 -2.60
N LYS A 142 -23.58 10.66 -3.58
CA LYS A 142 -23.26 9.89 -4.79
C LYS A 142 -22.60 10.78 -5.83
N ILE A 143 -21.49 10.30 -6.37
CA ILE A 143 -20.78 10.94 -7.47
C ILE A 143 -21.63 10.85 -8.76
N LYS A 144 -21.88 11.99 -9.39
CA LYS A 144 -22.76 12.10 -10.57
C LYS A 144 -22.01 12.05 -11.91
N LYS A 145 -20.70 12.29 -11.88
CA LYS A 145 -19.83 12.25 -13.05
C LYS A 145 -18.45 11.75 -12.64
N LYS A 146 -17.70 11.18 -13.58
CA LYS A 146 -16.32 10.78 -13.36
C LYS A 146 -15.49 12.01 -12.92
N LEU A 147 -14.67 11.86 -11.88
CA LEU A 147 -13.79 12.90 -11.35
C LEU A 147 -12.42 12.31 -11.04
N ILE A 148 -11.36 13.05 -11.30
CA ILE A 148 -10.01 12.78 -10.78
C ILE A 148 -9.73 13.89 -9.77
N CYS A 149 -9.29 13.51 -8.58
CA CYS A 149 -9.02 14.45 -7.51
C CYS A 149 -7.73 14.07 -6.79
N HIS A 150 -6.94 15.08 -6.43
CA HIS A 150 -5.77 14.88 -5.59
C HIS A 150 -6.15 14.45 -4.16
N ILE A 151 -5.39 13.52 -3.59
CA ILE A 151 -5.61 13.05 -2.22
C ILE A 151 -4.93 14.01 -1.24
N ILE A 152 -5.73 14.60 -0.34
CA ILE A 152 -5.25 15.62 0.61
C ILE A 152 -5.15 15.13 2.06
N ASP A 153 -5.74 13.97 2.38
CA ASP A 153 -5.65 13.36 3.71
C ASP A 153 -5.92 11.86 3.65
N VAL A 154 -5.46 11.14 4.67
CA VAL A 154 -5.57 9.68 4.78
C VAL A 154 -5.94 9.29 6.20
N LYS A 155 -6.99 8.48 6.35
CA LYS A 155 -7.42 7.92 7.63
C LYS A 155 -7.87 6.47 7.45
N GLY A 156 -6.94 5.54 7.67
CA GLY A 156 -7.18 4.10 7.54
C GLY A 156 -7.62 3.72 6.13
N ASP A 157 -8.84 3.19 6.01
CA ASP A 157 -9.46 2.77 4.73
C ASP A 157 -9.98 3.95 3.88
N TYR A 158 -9.85 5.19 4.38
CA TYR A 158 -10.41 6.37 3.75
C TYR A 158 -9.32 7.36 3.33
N VAL A 159 -9.55 7.99 2.18
CA VAL A 159 -8.77 9.12 1.69
C VAL A 159 -9.70 10.32 1.52
N ALA A 160 -9.19 11.52 1.74
CA ALA A 160 -9.94 12.75 1.56
C ALA A 160 -9.52 13.48 0.29
N MET A 161 -10.48 14.18 -0.31
CA MET A 161 -10.31 15.05 -1.46
C MET A 161 -11.20 16.28 -1.30
N GLU A 162 -10.88 17.34 -2.02
CA GLU A 162 -11.76 18.51 -2.13
C GLU A 162 -12.70 18.37 -3.33
N ILE A 163 -14.01 18.33 -3.05
CA ILE A 163 -15.06 18.29 -4.07
C ILE A 163 -16.03 19.44 -3.78
N PHE A 164 -16.23 20.35 -4.74
CA PHE A 164 -17.06 21.55 -4.57
C PHE A 164 -16.71 22.36 -3.29
N LYS A 165 -15.41 22.57 -3.04
CA LYS A 165 -14.88 23.28 -1.85
C LYS A 165 -15.19 22.63 -0.51
N LYS A 166 -15.55 21.34 -0.51
CA LYS A 166 -15.80 20.55 0.69
C LYS A 166 -14.81 19.39 0.74
N LYS A 167 -14.18 19.19 1.91
CA LYS A 167 -13.39 18.00 2.19
C LYS A 167 -14.33 16.81 2.32
N MET A 168 -14.30 15.92 1.35
CA MET A 168 -15.08 14.69 1.32
C MET A 168 -14.16 13.48 1.49
N TRP A 169 -14.69 12.39 2.03
CA TRP A 169 -13.95 11.15 2.25
C TRP A 169 -14.45 10.06 1.31
N PHE A 170 -13.52 9.34 0.69
CA PHE A 170 -13.81 8.18 -0.12
C PHE A 170 -13.13 6.95 0.49
N ARG A 171 -13.82 5.82 0.47
CA ARG A 171 -13.26 4.55 0.93
C ARG A 171 -12.50 3.88 -0.21
N TRP A 172 -11.18 4.08 -0.26
CA TRP A 172 -10.31 3.56 -1.33
C TRP A 172 -10.04 2.06 -1.22
N LYS A 173 -10.16 1.49 -0.01
CA LYS A 173 -10.04 0.04 0.22
C LYS A 173 -11.03 -0.47 1.24
N LYS A 174 -11.28 -1.78 1.21
CA LYS A 174 -12.01 -2.49 2.26
C LYS A 174 -11.13 -3.62 2.78
N ASN A 175 -10.72 -3.50 4.05
CA ASN A 175 -9.73 -4.37 4.68
C ASN A 175 -8.34 -4.23 4.00
N TYR A 176 -8.05 -5.08 3.03
CA TYR A 176 -6.81 -5.09 2.23
C TYR A 176 -7.09 -5.09 0.73
N LYS A 177 -8.36 -5.19 0.32
CA LYS A 177 -8.73 -5.14 -1.08
C LYS A 177 -8.87 -3.69 -1.49
N VAL A 178 -7.92 -3.23 -2.29
CA VAL A 178 -7.97 -1.91 -2.92
C VAL A 178 -9.00 -1.95 -4.04
N LEU A 179 -9.74 -0.85 -4.22
CA LEU A 179 -10.63 -0.74 -5.36
C LEU A 179 -9.77 -0.68 -6.63
N PRO A 180 -9.95 -1.60 -7.60
CA PRO A 180 -9.12 -1.66 -8.80
C PRO A 180 -9.17 -0.36 -9.61
N ASP A 181 -8.02 0.03 -10.16
CA ASP A 181 -7.85 1.14 -11.09
C ASP A 181 -8.39 2.48 -10.55
N ARG A 182 -8.24 2.71 -9.24
CA ARG A 182 -8.67 3.96 -8.59
C ARG A 182 -7.53 4.90 -8.26
N LEU A 183 -6.38 4.40 -7.83
CA LEU A 183 -5.23 5.22 -7.48
C LEU A 183 -4.44 5.53 -8.76
N ILE A 184 -4.21 6.81 -9.02
CA ILE A 184 -3.52 7.30 -10.21
C ILE A 184 -2.18 7.90 -9.77
N TYR A 185 -1.14 7.52 -10.47
CA TYR A 185 0.20 8.10 -10.38
C TYR A 185 0.41 8.84 -11.69
N GLU A 186 0.39 10.17 -11.63
CA GLU A 186 0.70 11.06 -12.77
C GLU A 186 2.21 11.30 -12.89
#